data_AF-A0ABD5Y8C6-F1
#
_entry.id   AF-A0ABD5Y8C6-F1
#
_cell.length_a   1.000
_cell.length_b   1.000
_cell.length_c   1.000
_cell.angle_alpha   90.00
_cell.angle_beta   90.00
_cell.angle_gamma   90.00
#
_symmetry.space_group_name_H-M   'P 1'
#
loop_
_entity.id
_entity.type
_entity.pdbx_description
1 polymer ?
#
loop_
_entity_poly.entity_id
_entity_poly.type
_entity_poly.pdbx_seq_one_letter_code
_entity_poly.pdbx_strand_id
1 'polypeptide(L)'
;MNVTPKEEERLTVFMAAELARRRRERGVRLNHPEAVAYISDWCVERARDGWDVADIRAEATQLLDPEDVMPGVPEMVDMIQVEPVFPDGTKLVTVHDPIRSTDAADSSSDSPEEADS
;
A
#
# COMPACT_ATOMS: atom_id res chain seq x y z
N MET A 1 21.00 11.85 -16.26
CA MET A 1 19.75 12.01 -15.50
C MET A 1 20.12 12.75 -14.23
N ASN A 2 19.38 13.79 -13.83
CA ASN A 2 19.63 14.51 -12.58
C ASN A 2 18.55 14.06 -11.59
N VAL A 3 18.80 12.90 -10.97
CA VAL A 3 17.85 12.26 -10.04
C VAL A 3 17.98 12.94 -8.68
N THR A 4 16.86 13.40 -8.14
CA THR A 4 16.78 13.96 -6.80
C THR A 4 16.81 12.85 -5.74
N PRO A 5 17.21 13.13 -4.49
CA PRO A 5 17.20 12.12 -3.43
C PRO A 5 15.83 11.44 -3.24
N LYS A 6 14.72 12.19 -3.38
CA LYS A 6 13.36 11.64 -3.32
C LYS A 6 13.07 10.65 -4.46
N GLU A 7 13.60 10.91 -5.65
CA GLU A 7 13.47 9.99 -6.78
C GLU A 7 14.35 8.75 -6.59
N GLU A 8 15.53 8.85 -5.97
CA GLU A 8 16.35 7.70 -5.59
C GLU A 8 15.67 6.81 -4.54
N GLU A 9 15.02 7.41 -3.54
CA GLU A 9 14.19 6.69 -2.56
C GLU A 9 13.03 5.96 -3.25
N ARG A 10 12.33 6.63 -4.18
CA ARG A 10 11.26 6.00 -4.97
C ARG A 10 11.78 4.81 -5.80
N LEU A 11 12.95 4.94 -6.42
CA LEU A 11 13.58 3.84 -7.16
C LEU A 11 13.94 2.67 -6.22
N THR A 12 14.34 2.96 -4.98
CA THR A 12 14.60 1.92 -3.97
C THR A 12 13.34 1.13 -3.62
N VAL A 13 12.22 1.83 -3.40
CA VAL A 13 10.91 1.18 -3.18
C VAL A 13 10.49 0.34 -4.38
N PHE A 14 10.65 0.88 -5.59
CA PHE A 14 10.35 0.15 -6.84
C PHE A 14 11.18 -1.14 -6.95
N MET A 15 12.49 -1.10 -6.66
CA MET A 15 13.32 -2.31 -6.69
C MET A 15 12.87 -3.36 -5.68
N ALA A 16 12.47 -2.95 -4.47
CA ALA A 16 11.92 -3.86 -3.47
C ALA A 16 10.58 -4.47 -3.92
N ALA A 17 9.71 -3.67 -4.54
CA ALA A 17 8.42 -4.12 -5.07
C ALA A 17 8.58 -5.10 -6.24
N GLU A 18 9.52 -4.84 -7.15
CA GLU A 18 9.86 -5.75 -8.24
C GLU A 18 10.41 -7.09 -7.73
N LEU A 19 11.24 -7.05 -6.68
CA LEU A 19 11.70 -8.26 -6.01
C LEU A 19 10.53 -9.04 -5.39
N ALA A 20 9.58 -8.35 -4.75
CA ALA A 20 8.37 -8.93 -4.18
C ALA A 20 7.48 -9.56 -5.26
N ARG A 21 7.20 -8.87 -6.37
CA ARG A 21 6.45 -9.40 -7.53
C ARG A 21 7.04 -10.71 -8.03
N ARG A 22 8.35 -10.72 -8.30
CA ARG A 22 9.06 -11.93 -8.78
C ARG A 22 9.05 -13.07 -7.77
N ARG A 23 9.02 -12.77 -6.46
CA ARG A 23 8.88 -13.78 -5.39
C ARG A 23 7.47 -14.36 -5.39
N ARG A 24 6.44 -13.51 -5.42
CA ARG A 24 5.04 -13.92 -5.47
C ARG A 24 4.71 -14.73 -6.72
N GLU A 25 5.22 -14.37 -7.89
CA GLU A 25 5.07 -15.14 -9.14
C GLU A 25 5.60 -16.58 -9.04
N ARG A 26 6.57 -16.83 -8.17
CA ARG A 26 7.09 -18.18 -7.87
C ARG A 26 6.34 -18.88 -6.75
N GLY A 27 5.26 -18.30 -6.23
CA GLY A 27 4.48 -18.81 -5.11
C GLY A 27 5.14 -18.60 -3.74
N VAL A 28 6.12 -17.70 -3.62
CA VAL A 28 6.72 -17.37 -2.32
C VAL A 28 5.83 -16.35 -1.61
N ARG A 29 5.42 -16.69 -0.37
CA ARG A 29 4.70 -15.77 0.51
C ARG A 29 5.55 -14.56 0.88
N LEU A 30 4.98 -13.37 0.76
CA LEU A 30 5.70 -12.13 1.01
C LEU A 30 5.92 -11.90 2.50
N ASN A 31 7.10 -11.43 2.86
CA ASN A 31 7.38 -10.93 4.21
C ASN A 31 6.91 -9.47 4.36
N HIS A 32 7.02 -8.92 5.57
CA HIS A 32 6.59 -7.55 5.89
C HIS A 32 7.12 -6.46 4.93
N PRO A 33 8.45 -6.28 4.73
CA PRO A 33 8.95 -5.24 3.84
C PRO A 33 8.58 -5.47 2.36
N GLU A 34 8.43 -6.73 1.92
CA GLU A 34 7.98 -7.05 0.57
C GLU A 34 6.51 -6.65 0.35
N ALA A 35 5.64 -6.96 1.30
CA ALA A 35 4.22 -6.61 1.22
C ALA A 35 4.03 -5.08 1.19
N VAL A 36 4.73 -4.37 2.09
CA VAL A 36 4.71 -2.90 2.13
C VAL A 36 5.21 -2.31 0.81
N ALA A 37 6.36 -2.79 0.29
CA ALA A 37 6.90 -2.30 -0.97
C ALA A 37 5.95 -2.58 -2.15
N TYR A 38 5.36 -3.78 -2.21
CA TYR A 38 4.44 -4.18 -3.27
C TYR A 38 3.22 -3.27 -3.36
N ILE A 39 2.55 -3.03 -2.22
CA ILE A 39 1.37 -2.15 -2.15
C ILE A 39 1.77 -0.69 -2.41
N SER A 40 2.87 -0.24 -1.81
CA SER A 40 3.36 1.15 -1.99
C SER A 40 3.63 1.47 -3.46
N ASP A 41 4.30 0.56 -4.16
CA ASP A 41 4.60 0.71 -5.58
C ASP A 41 3.33 0.74 -6.42
N TRP A 42 2.37 -0.15 -6.13
CA TRP A 42 1.09 -0.16 -6.82
C TRP A 42 0.36 1.18 -6.70
N CYS A 43 0.29 1.76 -5.50
CA CYS A 43 -0.33 3.06 -5.27
C CYS A 43 0.32 4.16 -6.12
N VAL A 44 1.65 4.16 -6.24
CA VAL A 44 2.36 5.16 -7.03
C VAL A 44 2.13 4.98 -8.53
N GLU A 45 2.10 3.75 -9.02
CA GLU A 45 1.79 3.49 -10.43
C GLU A 45 0.34 3.89 -10.78
N ARG A 46 -0.63 3.67 -9.88
CA ARG A 46 -2.01 4.12 -10.11
C ARG A 46 -2.18 5.63 -10.09
N ALA A 47 -1.48 6.31 -9.20
CA ALA A 47 -1.43 7.78 -9.23
C ALA A 47 -0.83 8.28 -10.56
N ARG A 48 0.18 7.58 -11.10
CA ARG A 48 0.78 7.89 -12.39
C ARG A 48 -0.17 7.65 -13.57
N ASP A 49 -1.04 6.64 -13.47
CA ASP A 49 -2.14 6.33 -14.40
C ASP A 49 -3.29 7.35 -14.32
N GLY A 50 -3.28 8.25 -13.33
CA GLY A 50 -4.30 9.28 -13.14
C GLY A 50 -5.53 8.83 -12.34
N TRP A 51 -5.41 7.75 -11.57
CA TRP A 51 -6.45 7.33 -10.63
C TRP A 51 -6.61 8.37 -9.52
N ASP A 52 -7.79 8.42 -8.91
CA ASP A 52 -8.01 9.28 -7.76
C ASP A 52 -7.53 8.63 -6.45
N VAL A 53 -7.41 9.44 -5.39
CA VAL A 53 -6.94 8.95 -4.09
C VAL A 53 -7.92 7.94 -3.47
N ALA A 54 -9.22 8.09 -3.72
CA ALA A 54 -10.24 7.25 -3.12
C ALA A 54 -10.22 5.83 -3.71
N ASP A 55 -10.12 5.73 -5.03
CA ASP A 55 -10.00 4.49 -5.80
C ASP A 55 -8.73 3.75 -5.41
N ILE A 56 -7.59 4.47 -5.32
CA ILE A 56 -6.32 3.87 -4.87
C ILE A 56 -6.46 3.29 -3.46
N ARG A 57 -7.07 4.03 -2.52
CA ARG A 57 -7.26 3.55 -1.14
C ARG A 57 -8.16 2.30 -1.10
N ALA A 58 -9.25 2.29 -1.86
CA ALA A 58 -10.19 1.18 -1.87
C ALA A 58 -9.56 -0.10 -2.46
N GLU A 59 -8.90 0.02 -3.60
CA GLU A 59 -8.30 -1.11 -4.32
C GLU A 59 -7.00 -1.60 -3.68
N ALA A 60 -6.21 -0.72 -3.04
CA ALA A 60 -4.98 -1.12 -2.37
C ALA A 60 -5.20 -2.19 -1.29
N THR A 61 -6.37 -2.18 -0.63
CA THR A 61 -6.75 -3.17 0.40
C THR A 61 -7.14 -4.54 -0.16
N GLN A 62 -7.18 -4.69 -1.49
CA GLN A 62 -7.59 -5.92 -2.18
C GLN A 62 -6.41 -6.57 -2.93
N LEU A 63 -5.20 -6.04 -2.78
CA LEU A 63 -4.03 -6.46 -3.57
C LEU A 63 -3.38 -7.76 -3.08
N LEU A 64 -3.46 -8.01 -1.77
CA LEU A 64 -2.85 -9.15 -1.10
C LEU A 64 -3.87 -9.75 -0.14
N ASP A 65 -4.06 -11.06 -0.27
CA ASP A 65 -4.81 -11.83 0.71
C ASP A 65 -3.86 -12.39 1.79
N PRO A 66 -4.36 -12.82 2.97
CA PRO A 66 -3.54 -13.45 4.01
C PRO A 66 -2.70 -14.63 3.53
N GLU A 67 -3.14 -15.33 2.47
CA GLU A 67 -2.43 -16.45 1.86
C GLU A 67 -1.21 -16.03 1.03
N ASP A 68 -1.17 -14.79 0.54
CA ASP A 68 -0.07 -14.21 -0.22
C ASP A 68 1.11 -13.81 0.66
N VAL A 69 0.92 -13.73 1.99
CA VAL A 69 1.91 -13.21 2.93
C VAL A 69 2.28 -14.22 4.02
N MET A 70 3.41 -14.01 4.68
CA MET A 70 3.83 -14.85 5.80
C MET A 70 2.90 -14.65 7.01
N PRO A 71 2.74 -15.67 7.88
CA PRO A 71 1.92 -15.54 9.09
C PRO A 71 2.39 -14.37 9.96
N GLY A 72 1.44 -13.61 10.52
CA GLY A 72 1.71 -12.43 11.33
C GLY A 72 1.94 -11.14 10.52
N VAL A 73 2.16 -11.22 9.21
CA VAL A 73 2.36 -10.02 8.38
C VAL A 73 1.10 -9.14 8.31
N PRO A 74 -0.13 -9.66 8.14
CA PRO A 74 -1.33 -8.83 8.12
C PRO A 74 -1.47 -7.97 9.39
N GLU A 75 -1.22 -8.55 10.56
CA GLU A 75 -1.31 -7.87 11.86
C GLU A 75 -0.15 -6.90 12.13
N MET A 76 0.93 -6.96 11.34
CA MET A 76 2.08 -6.06 11.45
C MET A 76 1.96 -4.83 10.56
N VAL A 77 1.01 -4.80 9.62
CA VAL A 77 0.87 -3.73 8.64
C VAL A 77 -0.47 -3.01 8.85
N ASP A 78 -0.55 -2.18 9.90
CA ASP A 78 -1.77 -1.42 10.22
C ASP A 78 -2.11 -0.38 9.15
N MET A 79 -1.08 0.28 8.61
CA MET A 79 -1.24 1.28 7.56
C MET A 79 0.01 1.44 6.71
N ILE A 80 -0.20 1.85 5.45
CA ILE A 80 0.85 2.25 4.52
C ILE A 80 0.59 3.68 4.09
N GLN A 81 1.62 4.52 4.17
CA GLN A 81 1.59 5.89 3.72
C GLN A 81 2.56 6.10 2.56
N VAL A 82 2.06 6.66 1.46
CA VAL A 82 2.87 6.99 0.28
C VAL A 82 2.52 8.37 -0.23
N GLU A 83 3.50 9.05 -0.81
CA GLU A 83 3.33 10.38 -1.43
C GLU A 83 3.55 10.34 -2.94
N PRO A 84 2.64 9.74 -3.72
CA PRO A 84 2.78 9.74 -5.17
C PRO A 84 2.47 11.09 -5.80
N VAL A 85 2.98 11.27 -7.01
CA VAL A 85 2.75 12.45 -7.85
C VAL A 85 1.56 12.17 -8.77
N PHE A 86 0.45 12.85 -8.53
CA PHE A 86 -0.74 12.83 -9.39
C PHE A 86 -0.63 13.91 -10.48
N PRO A 87 -1.49 13.88 -11.52
CA PRO A 87 -1.56 14.94 -12.54
C PRO A 87 -1.77 16.34 -11.96
N ASP A 88 -2.38 16.46 -10.78
CA ASP A 88 -2.64 17.71 -10.08
C ASP A 88 -1.68 17.99 -8.91
N GLY A 89 -0.62 17.19 -8.76
CA GLY A 89 0.45 17.38 -7.78
C GLY A 89 0.64 16.21 -6.83
N THR A 90 1.60 16.36 -5.90
CA THR A 90 1.89 15.33 -4.90
C THR A 90 0.80 15.31 -3.82
N LYS A 91 0.30 14.12 -3.48
CA LYS A 91 -0.69 13.93 -2.40
C LYS A 91 -0.28 12.78 -1.50
N LEU A 92 -0.65 12.87 -0.23
CA LEU A 92 -0.51 11.77 0.72
C LEU A 92 -1.67 10.77 0.52
N VAL A 93 -1.33 9.51 0.30
CA VAL A 93 -2.26 8.38 0.26
C VAL A 93 -1.99 7.54 1.50
N THR A 94 -3.01 7.38 2.34
CA THR A 94 -2.97 6.49 3.50
C THR A 94 -3.91 5.31 3.25
N VAL A 95 -3.34 4.12 3.20
CA VAL A 95 -4.07 2.85 3.11
C VAL A 95 -4.11 2.25 4.51
N HIS A 96 -5.30 2.13 5.08
CA HIS A 96 -5.52 1.44 6.36
C HIS A 96 -5.87 -0.02 6.10
N ASP A 97 -5.43 -0.90 7.00
CA ASP A 97 -5.67 -2.34 6.93
C ASP A 97 -5.42 -2.90 5.51
N PRO A 98 -4.24 -2.64 4.91
CA PRO A 98 -3.94 -2.99 3.53
C PRO A 98 -3.99 -4.49 3.24
N ILE A 99 -3.88 -5.33 4.29
CA ILE A 99 -4.01 -6.78 4.21
C ILE A 99 -5.03 -7.18 5.27
N ARG A 100 -6.25 -7.52 4.84
CA ARG A 100 -7.33 -7.83 5.77
C ARG A 100 -7.13 -9.22 6.36
N SER A 101 -6.83 -9.30 7.65
CA SER A 101 -6.87 -10.57 8.38
C SER A 101 -8.29 -11.13 8.36
N THR A 102 -8.44 -12.43 8.13
CA THR A 102 -9.73 -13.14 8.15
C THR A 102 -10.49 -12.98 9.48
N ASP A 103 -9.78 -12.69 10.58
CA ASP A 103 -10.36 -12.46 11.90
C ASP A 103 -10.88 -11.02 12.13
N ALA A 104 -10.57 -10.05 11.25
CA ALA A 104 -10.91 -8.63 11.46
C ALA A 104 -12.30 -8.22 10.90
N ALA A 105 -13.11 -9.17 10.43
CA ALA A 105 -14.43 -8.89 9.84
C ALA A 105 -15.46 -8.31 10.83
N ASP A 106 -15.13 -8.13 12.11
CA ASP A 106 -16.06 -7.75 13.19
C ASP A 106 -15.77 -6.42 13.93
N SER A 107 -14.80 -5.58 13.50
CA SER A 107 -14.41 -4.38 14.28
C SER A 107 -14.53 -3.01 13.61
N SER A 108 -15.26 -2.86 12.49
CA SER A 108 -15.53 -1.53 11.93
C SER A 108 -16.63 -0.78 12.69
N SER A 109 -16.33 -0.34 13.92
CA SER A 109 -17.03 0.79 14.54
C SER A 109 -16.43 2.08 13.99
N ASP A 110 -16.90 2.51 12.82
CA ASP A 110 -16.77 3.91 12.40
C ASP A 110 -17.81 4.71 13.21
N SER A 111 -17.37 5.35 14.29
CA SER A 111 -18.19 6.31 15.03
C SER A 111 -17.88 7.72 14.52
N PRO A 112 -18.86 8.46 13.96
CA PRO A 112 -18.70 9.88 13.72
C PRO A 112 -19.22 10.67 14.93
N GLU A 113 -18.31 11.17 15.76
CA GLU A 113 -18.56 12.19 16.79
C GLU A 113 -17.24 12.99 16.87
N GLU A 114 -17.14 14.30 16.74
CA GLU A 114 -18.05 15.36 17.20
C GLU A 114 -18.00 16.57 16.24
N ALA A 115 -19.17 17.07 15.87
CA ALA A 115 -19.34 18.45 15.45
C ALA A 115 -19.77 19.23 16.69
N ASP A 116 -18.85 19.98 17.30
CA ASP A 116 -19.20 20.90 18.39
C ASP A 116 -19.26 22.35 17.86
N SER A 117 -20.51 22.82 17.83
CA SER A 117 -21.07 24.16 18.06
C SER A 117 -20.19 25.41 17.95
#